data_AF-A0A1Y1Q6U3-F1
#
_entry.id   AF-A0A1Y1Q6U3-F1
#
_cell.length_a   1.000
_cell.length_b   1.000
_cell.length_c   1.000
_cell.angle_alpha   90.00
_cell.angle_beta   90.00
_cell.angle_gamma   90.00
#
_symmetry.space_group_name_H-M   'P 1'
#
loop_
_entity.id
_entity.type
_entity.pdbx_description
1 polymer ?
#
loop_
_entity_poly.entity_id
_entity_poly.type
_entity_poly.pdbx_seq_one_letter_code
_entity_poly.pdbx_strand_id
1 'polypeptide(L)' 'PGLKSKLPDLIIRAYNHAVKGAVRETGLAPEVFPPNCPWTFEQFMDEAFWPESSTTP' A
#
# COMPACT_ATOMS: atom_id res chain seq x y z
N PRO A 1 3.52 19.43 -16.43
CA PRO A 1 2.05 19.31 -16.30
C PRO A 1 1.55 17.92 -16.78
N GLY A 2 0.89 17.14 -15.92
CA GLY A 2 0.31 15.83 -16.30
C GLY A 2 0.67 14.62 -15.41
N LEU A 3 1.57 14.79 -14.42
CA LEU A 3 1.99 13.69 -13.55
C LEU A 3 0.88 13.27 -12.55
N LYS A 4 0.13 14.25 -12.01
CA LYS A 4 -0.97 13.99 -11.07
C LYS A 4 -2.07 13.11 -11.67
N SER A 5 -2.35 13.21 -12.97
CA SER A 5 -3.37 12.39 -13.63
C SER A 5 -2.98 10.92 -13.77
N LYS A 6 -1.67 10.61 -13.75
CA LYS A 6 -1.15 9.22 -13.81
C LYS A 6 -0.93 8.61 -12.43
N LEU A 7 -1.06 9.42 -11.38
CA LEU A 7 -0.79 9.02 -10.01
C LEU A 7 -1.64 7.82 -9.57
N PRO A 8 -2.95 7.72 -9.89
CA PRO A 8 -3.74 6.54 -9.53
C PRO A 8 -3.20 5.23 -10.13
N ASP A 9 -2.84 5.21 -11.42
CA ASP A 9 -2.27 4.01 -12.07
C ASP A 9 -0.89 3.65 -11.48
N LEU A 10 -0.06 4.67 -11.23
CA LEU A 10 1.27 4.46 -10.66
C LEU A 10 1.20 3.89 -9.23
N ILE A 11 0.25 4.36 -8.41
CA ILE A 11 0.03 3.85 -7.05
C ILE A 11 -0.37 2.38 -7.09
N ILE A 12 -1.27 1.99 -7.99
CA ILE A 12 -1.67 0.58 -8.13
C ILE A 12 -0.45 -0.30 -8.45
N ARG A 13 0.41 0.14 -9.38
CA ARG A 13 1.64 -0.60 -9.72
C ARG A 13 2.62 -0.65 -8.56
N ALA A 14 2.83 0.47 -7.87
CA ALA A 14 3.72 0.57 -6.72
C ALA A 14 3.24 -0.33 -5.57
N TYR A 15 1.95 -0.32 -5.27
CA TYR A 15 1.36 -1.14 -4.22
C TYR A 15 1.52 -2.65 -4.50
N ASN A 16 1.25 -3.08 -5.74
CA ASN A 16 1.50 -4.47 -6.14
C ASN A 16 2.97 -4.88 -5.96
N HIS A 17 3.91 -3.97 -6.20
CA HIS A 17 5.32 -4.22 -5.96
C HIS A 17 5.64 -4.29 -4.46
N ALA A 18 5.04 -3.43 -3.64
CA ALA A 18 5.18 -3.45 -2.19
C ALA A 18 4.67 -4.78 -1.60
N VAL A 19 3.49 -5.25 -2.02
CA VAL A 19 2.96 -6.57 -1.60
C VAL A 19 3.91 -7.69 -1.97
N LYS A 20 4.45 -7.72 -3.21
CA LYS A 20 5.43 -8.73 -3.61
C LYS A 20 6.71 -8.69 -2.76
N GLY A 21 7.18 -7.50 -2.40
CA GLY A 21 8.31 -7.31 -1.49
C GLY A 21 8.01 -7.88 -0.10
N ALA A 22 6.86 -7.49 0.47
CA ALA A 22 6.42 -7.93 1.78
C ALA A 22 6.21 -9.45 1.85
N VAL A 23 5.60 -10.06 0.83
CA VAL A 23 5.47 -11.53 0.71
C VAL A 23 6.83 -12.21 0.72
N ARG A 24 7.81 -11.68 -0.04
CA ARG A 24 9.16 -12.25 -0.11
C ARG A 24 9.93 -12.12 1.20
N GLU A 25 9.71 -11.04 1.94
CA GLU A 25 10.40 -10.75 3.20
C GLU A 25 9.79 -11.48 4.40
N THR A 26 8.45 -11.52 4.46
CA THR A 26 7.70 -12.08 5.59
C THR A 26 7.30 -13.54 5.40
N GLY A 27 7.26 -14.03 4.15
CA GLY A 27 6.74 -15.37 3.82
C GLY A 27 5.21 -15.50 3.93
N LEU A 28 4.48 -14.42 4.19
CA LEU A 28 3.02 -14.42 4.24
C LEU A 28 2.42 -14.64 2.85
N ALA A 29 1.25 -15.29 2.80
CA ALA A 29 0.51 -15.44 1.56
C ALA A 29 0.08 -14.06 1.01
N PRO A 30 0.11 -13.84 -0.31
CA PRO A 30 -0.33 -12.58 -0.92
C PRO A 30 -1.78 -12.23 -0.59
N GLU A 31 -2.60 -13.25 -0.29
CA GLU A 31 -4.01 -13.12 0.11
C GLU A 31 -4.21 -12.47 1.48
N VAL A 32 -3.18 -12.46 2.34
CA VAL A 32 -3.20 -11.75 3.62
C VAL A 32 -3.14 -10.24 3.41
N PHE A 33 -2.58 -9.80 2.28
CA PHE A 33 -2.49 -8.39 1.94
C PHE A 33 -3.77 -7.95 1.21
N PRO A 34 -4.27 -6.73 1.48
CA PRO A 34 -5.38 -6.18 0.71
C PRO A 34 -5.08 -6.22 -0.80
N PRO A 35 -6.06 -6.55 -1.66
CA PRO A 35 -5.85 -6.59 -3.11
C PRO A 35 -5.55 -5.21 -3.72
N ASN A 36 -6.00 -4.14 -3.04
CA ASN A 36 -5.82 -2.75 -3.45
C ASN A 36 -5.24 -1.95 -2.28
N CYS A 37 -4.52 -0.86 -2.57
CA CYS A 37 -4.00 0.03 -1.55
C CYS A 37 -5.15 0.60 -0.70
N PRO A 38 -5.19 0.34 0.62
CA PRO A 38 -6.27 0.82 1.48
C PRO A 38 -6.11 2.30 1.84
N TRP A 39 -4.94 2.88 1.58
CA TRP A 39 -4.61 4.26 1.92
C TRP A 39 -4.57 5.15 0.68
N THR A 40 -4.98 6.40 0.86
CA THR A 40 -4.83 7.43 -0.18
C THR A 40 -3.36 7.85 -0.31
N PHE A 41 -3.02 8.50 -1.43
CA PHE A 41 -1.68 9.06 -1.65
C PHE A 41 -1.22 9.95 -0.50
N GLU A 42 -2.10 10.80 0.00
CA GLU A 42 -1.80 11.72 1.10
C GLU A 42 -1.54 10.97 2.41
N GLN A 43 -2.25 9.87 2.67
CA GLN A 43 -2.07 9.09 3.89
C GLN A 43 -0.72 8.35 3.91
N PHE A 44 -0.37 7.59 2.87
CA PHE A 44 0.89 6.82 2.93
C PHE A 44 2.14 7.69 2.66
N MET A 45 1.96 8.91 2.13
CA MET A 45 3.04 9.90 2.02
C MET A 45 3.23 10.71 3.30
N ASP A 46 2.29 10.65 4.23
CA ASP A 46 2.40 11.33 5.51
C ASP A 46 3.26 10.51 6.46
N GLU A 47 4.41 11.04 6.86
CA GLU A 47 5.36 10.35 7.74
C GLU A 47 4.82 10.14 9.17
N ALA A 48 3.82 10.93 9.56
CA ALA A 48 3.13 10.78 10.84
C ALA A 48 1.96 9.78 10.77
N PHE A 49 1.63 9.28 9.58
CA PHE A 49 0.56 8.32 9.39
C PHE A 49 1.05 6.90 9.65
N TRP A 50 0.55 6.32 10.74
CA TRP A 50 0.65 4.89 11.01
C TRP A 50 -0.74 4.27 10.97
N PRO A 51 -0.96 3.18 10.20
CA PRO A 51 -2.22 2.47 10.26
C PRO A 51 -2.35 1.87 11.66
N GLU A 52 -3.32 2.38 12.43
CA GLU A 52 -3.70 1.82 13.71
C GLU A 52 -3.87 0.30 13.52
N SER A 53 -2.99 -0.47 14.16
CA SER A 53 -3.14 -1.91 14.22
C SER A 53 -4.45 -2.16 14.94
N SER A 54 -5.52 -2.46 14.21
CA SER A 54 -6.76 -2.95 14.79
C SER A 54 -6.50 -4.34 15.35
N THR A 55 -5.75 -4.39 16.46
CA THR A 55 -5.80 -5.46 17.44
C THR A 55 -7.21 -5.40 18.04
N THR A 56 -8.16 -6.00 17.33
CA THR A 56 -9.43 -6.33 17.96
C THR A 56 -9.13 -7.44 18.95
N PRO A 57 -9.42 -7.27 20.26
CA PRO A 57 -9.17 -8.27 21.28
C PRO A 57 -10.00 -9.55 21.07
#